data_AF-A0A6A1WSJ8-F1
#
_entry.id   AF-A0A6A1WSJ8-F1
#
_cell.length_a   1.000
_cell.length_b   1.000
_cell.length_c   1.000
_cell.angle_alpha   90.00
_cell.angle_beta   90.00
_cell.angle_gamma   90.00
#
_symmetry.space_group_name_H-M   'P 1'
#
loop_
_entity.id
_entity.type
_entity.pdbx_description
1 polymer ?
#
loop_
_entity_poly.entity_id
_entity_poly.type
_entity_poly.pdbx_seq_one_letter_code
_entity_poly.pdbx_strand_id
1 'polypeptide(L)'
;MEKGVPTYLVTVLLFALACSLASAFDPSPLQDFCVASKDSNDNHNRLFTKVLNKGDVFVFPVGLIHFQWNMGNTNALVFAALSSQNPGVITIADAVFGTNPPINPMFFQGIPSGQECD
;
A
#
# COMPACT_ATOMS: atom_id res chain seq x y z
N MET A 1 14.96 25.12 -49.76
CA MET A 1 14.24 25.29 -48.48
C MET A 1 14.14 23.93 -47.83
N GLU A 2 15.15 23.49 -47.09
CA GLU A 2 15.01 22.30 -46.25
C GLU A 2 14.11 22.67 -45.07
N LYS A 3 12.88 22.12 -45.06
CA LYS A 3 12.01 22.22 -43.90
C LYS A 3 12.56 21.25 -42.86
N GLY A 4 13.49 21.75 -42.03
CA GLY A 4 14.06 20.99 -40.93
C GLY A 4 12.94 20.50 -40.01
N VAL A 5 12.92 19.19 -39.75
CA VAL A 5 12.03 18.61 -38.76
C VAL A 5 12.39 19.21 -37.39
N PRO A 6 11.43 19.77 -36.63
CA PRO A 6 11.71 20.36 -35.33
C PRO A 6 12.34 19.32 -34.39
N THR A 7 13.47 19.65 -33.77
CA THR A 7 14.22 18.75 -32.87
C THR A 7 13.34 18.17 -31.75
N TYR A 8 12.37 18.93 -31.25
CA TYR A 8 11.39 18.45 -30.26
C TYR A 8 10.56 17.27 -30.76
N LEU A 9 10.20 17.28 -32.05
CA LEU A 9 9.41 16.23 -32.69
C LEU A 9 10.20 14.93 -32.77
N VAL A 10 11.51 15.03 -33.00
CA VAL A 10 12.45 13.89 -32.94
C VAL A 10 12.57 13.35 -31.51
N THR A 11 12.66 14.22 -30.49
CA THR A 11 12.75 13.77 -29.10
C THR A 11 11.47 13.11 -28.58
N VAL A 12 10.29 13.62 -28.98
CA VAL A 12 8.99 13.01 -28.62
C VAL A 12 8.84 11.64 -29.27
N LEU A 13 9.23 11.51 -30.55
CA LEU A 13 9.23 10.23 -31.25
C LEU A 13 10.21 9.23 -30.63
N LEU A 14 11.39 9.66 -30.20
CA LEU A 14 12.40 8.79 -29.56
C LEU A 14 11.93 8.29 -28.19
N PHE A 15 11.31 9.16 -27.39
CA PHE A 15 10.73 8.78 -26.09
C PHE A 15 9.54 7.82 -26.26
N ALA A 16 8.67 8.07 -27.24
CA ALA A 16 7.56 7.16 -27.58
C ALA A 16 8.05 5.80 -28.10
N LEU A 17 9.14 5.77 -28.87
CA LEU A 17 9.76 4.54 -29.37
C LEU A 17 10.42 3.75 -28.22
N ALA A 18 11.02 4.43 -27.24
CA ALA A 18 11.56 3.80 -26.03
C ALA A 18 10.45 3.16 -25.17
N CYS A 19 9.25 3.77 -25.10
CA CYS A 19 8.09 3.17 -24.42
C CYS A 19 7.60 1.86 -25.07
N SER A 20 7.96 1.62 -26.34
CA SER A 20 7.59 0.42 -27.09
C SER A 20 8.60 -0.73 -26.94
N LEU A 21 9.78 -0.47 -26.38
CA LEU A 21 10.75 -1.49 -25.94
C LEU A 21 10.27 -2.04 -24.58
N ALA A 22 9.22 -2.84 -24.69
CA ALA A 22 8.44 -3.43 -23.61
C ALA A 22 9.28 -3.97 -22.44
N SER A 23 8.92 -3.55 -21.23
CA SER A 23 9.20 -4.33 -20.02
C SER A 23 8.29 -5.56 -20.01
N ALA A 24 8.83 -6.70 -20.46
CA ALA A 24 8.22 -7.99 -20.23
C ALA A 24 8.50 -8.42 -18.77
N PHE A 25 7.68 -7.95 -17.83
CA PHE A 25 7.65 -8.53 -16.48
C PHE A 25 6.75 -9.78 -16.50
N ASP A 26 7.37 -10.96 -16.47
CA ASP A 26 6.73 -12.28 -16.42
C ASP A 26 5.90 -12.44 -15.12
N PRO A 27 4.68 -13.04 -15.14
CA PRO A 27 3.52 -12.45 -14.49
C PRO A 27 3.02 -13.21 -13.26
N SER A 28 3.86 -13.62 -12.32
CA SER A 28 3.34 -14.20 -11.07
C SER A 28 4.19 -13.88 -9.84
N PRO A 29 3.70 -12.94 -9.02
CA PRO A 29 3.60 -13.15 -7.58
C PRO A 29 2.23 -12.74 -7.02
N LEU A 30 1.74 -13.58 -6.10
CA LEU A 30 0.52 -13.37 -5.32
C LEU A 30 0.84 -12.36 -4.21
N GLN A 31 0.26 -11.17 -4.28
CA GLN A 31 0.25 -10.23 -3.15
C GLN A 31 -1.11 -10.23 -2.49
N ASP A 32 -1.15 -10.55 -1.21
CA ASP A 32 -2.38 -10.55 -0.45
C ASP A 32 -2.61 -9.17 0.13
N PHE A 33 -3.61 -8.47 -0.38
CA PHE A 33 -4.09 -7.24 0.23
C PHE A 33 -5.19 -7.59 1.24
N CYS A 34 -4.99 -7.20 2.48
CA CYS A 34 -5.90 -7.49 3.57
C CYS A 34 -6.37 -6.18 4.20
N VAL A 35 -7.68 -5.96 4.33
CA VAL A 35 -8.30 -4.78 4.98
C VAL A 35 -9.11 -5.23 6.16
N ALA A 36 -8.87 -4.63 7.33
CA ALA A 36 -9.83 -4.70 8.42
C ALA A 36 -10.90 -3.62 8.21
N SER A 37 -12.16 -4.03 8.04
CA SER A 37 -13.30 -3.14 7.92
C SER A 37 -14.25 -3.36 9.10
N LYS A 38 -14.76 -2.26 9.64
CA LYS A 38 -15.82 -2.28 10.64
C LYS A 38 -17.14 -2.14 9.89
N ASP A 39 -17.95 -3.19 9.90
CA ASP A 39 -19.30 -3.12 9.33
C ASP A 39 -20.16 -2.22 10.22
N SER A 40 -20.96 -1.32 9.64
CA SER A 40 -21.83 -0.46 10.44
C SER A 40 -23.05 -1.21 10.99
N ASN A 41 -23.37 -2.38 10.43
CA ASN A 41 -24.47 -3.23 10.89
C ASN A 41 -24.01 -4.40 11.78
N ASP A 42 -22.70 -4.66 11.85
CA ASP A 42 -22.14 -5.78 12.61
C ASP A 42 -20.94 -5.25 13.41
N ASN A 43 -20.99 -5.31 14.74
CA ASN A 43 -19.97 -4.70 15.63
C ASN A 43 -18.61 -5.42 15.61
N HIS A 44 -18.31 -6.16 14.55
CA HIS A 44 -17.14 -7.01 14.41
C HIS A 44 -16.11 -6.40 13.47
N ASN A 45 -14.84 -6.48 13.86
CA ASN A 45 -13.72 -6.14 13.00
C ASN A 45 -13.55 -7.26 11.97
N ARG A 46 -14.06 -7.04 10.76
CA ARG A 46 -14.03 -8.05 9.69
C ARG A 46 -12.78 -7.89 8.84
N LEU A 47 -12.07 -8.99 8.63
CA LEU A 47 -10.93 -9.04 7.71
C LEU A 47 -11.40 -9.37 6.29
N PHE A 48 -11.06 -8.52 5.33
CA PHE A 48 -11.24 -8.75 3.90
C PHE A 48 -9.89 -9.01 3.27
N THR A 49 -9.68 -10.22 2.74
CA THR A 49 -8.41 -10.64 2.13
C THR A 49 -8.60 -10.93 0.66
N LYS A 50 -7.70 -10.44 -0.19
CA LYS A 50 -7.69 -10.78 -1.61
C LYS A 50 -6.26 -11.04 -2.07
N VAL A 51 -6.07 -12.22 -2.66
CA VAL A 51 -4.89 -12.55 -3.45
C VAL A 51 -4.94 -11.78 -4.77
N LEU A 52 -3.99 -10.88 -4.99
CA LEU A 52 -3.88 -10.07 -6.19
C LEU A 52 -2.91 -10.71 -7.19
N ASN A 53 -3.37 -10.81 -8.43
CA ASN A 53 -2.58 -11.21 -9.59
C ASN A 53 -2.19 -9.99 -10.42
N LYS A 54 -1.29 -10.19 -11.38
CA LYS A 54 -0.90 -9.12 -12.30
C LYS A 54 -2.13 -8.56 -13.04
N GLY A 55 -2.32 -7.24 -12.93
CA GLY A 55 -3.43 -6.54 -13.56
C GLY A 55 -4.68 -6.42 -12.69
N ASP A 56 -4.73 -7.12 -11.55
CA ASP A 56 -5.82 -6.94 -10.59
C ASP A 56 -5.73 -5.56 -9.94
N VAL A 57 -6.89 -4.96 -9.69
CA VAL A 57 -7.03 -3.67 -9.01
C VAL A 57 -7.77 -3.90 -7.70
N PHE A 58 -7.24 -3.30 -6.63
CA PHE A 58 -7.85 -3.34 -5.31
C PHE A 58 -8.04 -1.91 -4.80
N VAL A 59 -9.19 -1.67 -4.15
CA VAL A 59 -9.52 -0.37 -3.55
C VAL A 59 -9.79 -0.60 -2.07
N PHE A 60 -9.13 0.19 -1.23
CA PHE A 60 -9.39 0.23 0.19
C PHE A 60 -9.97 1.60 0.59
N PRO A 61 -11.01 1.64 1.42
CA PRO A 61 -11.51 2.87 2.01
C PRO A 61 -10.46 3.59 2.87
N VAL A 62 -10.57 4.92 2.94
CA VAL A 62 -9.69 5.78 3.74
C VAL A 62 -9.78 5.42 5.23
N GLY A 63 -8.64 5.38 5.91
CA GLY A 63 -8.57 5.19 7.37
C GLY A 63 -8.69 3.75 7.84
N LEU A 64 -8.88 2.77 6.94
CA LEU A 64 -8.88 1.36 7.30
C LEU A 64 -7.47 0.78 7.38
N ILE A 65 -7.27 -0.08 8.38
CA ILE A 65 -6.03 -0.84 8.55
C ILE A 65 -5.92 -1.82 7.40
N HIS A 66 -4.79 -1.80 6.71
CA HIS A 66 -4.50 -2.76 5.67
C HIS A 66 -3.03 -3.19 5.67
N PHE A 67 -2.76 -4.36 5.12
CA PHE A 67 -1.41 -4.88 4.97
C PHE A 67 -1.26 -5.66 3.65
N GLN A 68 -0.03 -5.72 3.15
CA GLN A 68 0.34 -6.57 2.03
C GLN A 68 1.28 -7.69 2.48
N TRP A 69 1.04 -8.91 2.03
CA TRP A 69 1.96 -10.04 2.20
C TRP A 69 2.29 -10.64 0.83
N ASN A 70 3.58 -10.74 0.47
CA ASN A 70 4.00 -11.49 -0.72
C ASN A 70 4.12 -12.98 -0.38
N MET A 71 3.14 -13.79 -0.81
CA MET A 71 3.14 -15.23 -0.57
C MET A 71 3.92 -15.99 -1.66
N GLY A 72 4.27 -15.32 -2.76
CA GLY A 72 5.04 -15.89 -3.85
C GLY A 72 6.53 -16.02 -3.53
N ASN A 73 7.21 -16.92 -4.24
CA ASN A 73 8.67 -17.11 -4.14
C ASN A 73 9.47 -16.12 -5.00
N THR A 74 8.81 -15.12 -5.57
CA THR A 74 9.36 -14.16 -6.52
C THR A 74 9.10 -12.74 -6.04
N ASN A 75 9.89 -11.78 -6.51
CA ASN A 75 9.71 -10.37 -6.13
C ASN A 75 8.41 -9.80 -6.68
N ALA A 76 7.65 -9.12 -5.82
CA ALA A 76 6.36 -8.53 -6.16
C ALA A 76 6.41 -7.00 -6.11
N LEU A 77 5.65 -6.34 -6.98
CA LEU A 77 5.55 -4.88 -7.07
C LEU A 77 4.07 -4.47 -7.16
N VAL A 78 3.66 -3.45 -6.40
CA VAL A 78 2.33 -2.81 -6.48
C VAL A 78 2.51 -1.33 -6.70
N PHE A 79 1.65 -0.76 -7.52
CA PHE A 79 1.45 0.69 -7.60
C PHE A 79 0.18 1.06 -6.84
N ALA A 80 0.29 2.03 -5.93
CA ALA A 80 -0.84 2.60 -5.21
C ALA A 80 -1.03 4.07 -5.61
N ALA A 81 -2.29 4.46 -5.79
CA ALA A 81 -2.68 5.85 -6.00
C ALA A 81 -3.60 6.28 -4.86
N LEU A 82 -3.36 7.47 -4.33
CA LEU A 82 -4.09 8.02 -3.19
C LEU A 82 -4.73 9.34 -3.61
N SER A 83 -5.95 9.58 -3.16
CA SER A 83 -6.73 10.77 -3.55
C SER A 83 -6.35 12.05 -2.79
N SER A 84 -5.24 12.03 -2.04
CA SER A 84 -4.71 13.18 -1.29
C SER A 84 -3.26 13.42 -1.66
N GLN A 85 -2.88 14.69 -1.81
CA GLN A 85 -1.49 15.13 -1.97
C GLN A 85 -0.64 14.89 -0.71
N ASN A 86 -1.28 14.75 0.45
CA ASN A 86 -0.66 14.41 1.72
C ASN A 86 -1.50 13.32 2.39
N PRO A 87 -1.42 12.07 1.91
CA PRO A 87 -2.26 11.00 2.43
C PRO A 87 -1.83 10.54 3.82
N GLY A 88 -0.56 10.76 4.19
CA GLY A 88 0.03 10.24 5.41
C GLY A 88 0.13 8.71 5.41
N VAL A 89 1.01 8.16 6.25
CA VAL A 89 1.10 6.72 6.50
C VAL A 89 1.37 6.53 7.99
N ILE A 90 0.59 5.66 8.62
CA ILE A 90 0.79 5.25 10.02
C ILE A 90 1.06 3.76 10.02
N THR A 91 2.30 3.38 10.33
CA THR A 91 2.70 2.00 10.52
C THR A 91 2.36 1.58 11.95
N ILE A 92 1.39 0.67 12.12
CA ILE A 92 0.85 0.33 13.44
C ILE A 92 1.95 -0.13 14.41
N ALA A 93 2.86 -1.00 13.96
CA ALA A 93 3.93 -1.48 14.83
C ALA A 93 4.84 -0.34 15.33
N ASP A 94 5.14 0.64 14.50
CA ASP A 94 5.97 1.79 14.87
C ASP A 94 5.21 2.78 15.76
N ALA A 95 3.94 3.05 15.43
CA ALA A 95 3.07 3.91 16.22
C ALA A 95 2.78 3.36 17.62
N VAL A 96 2.85 2.03 17.81
CA VAL A 96 2.59 1.36 19.08
C VAL A 96 3.87 1.04 19.85
N PHE A 97 4.92 0.56 19.19
CA PHE A 97 6.13 0.05 19.83
C PHE A 97 7.41 0.84 19.51
N GLY A 98 7.38 1.74 18.53
CA GLY A 98 8.51 2.56 18.09
C GLY A 98 8.49 4.00 18.60
N THR A 99 7.54 4.36 19.47
CA THR A 99 7.40 5.74 19.94
C THR A 99 8.58 6.17 20.80
N ASN A 100 8.91 7.47 20.74
CA ASN A 100 9.86 8.10 21.64
C ASN A 100 9.22 9.36 22.27
N PRO A 101 8.90 9.36 23.58
CA PRO A 101 9.15 8.28 24.54
C PRO A 101 8.31 7.01 24.29
N PRO A 102 8.75 5.82 24.77
CA PRO A 102 7.99 4.57 24.62
C PRO A 102 6.65 4.60 25.36
N ILE A 103 5.65 3.93 24.82
CA ILE A 103 4.37 3.69 25.51
C ILE A 103 4.63 2.81 26.74
N ASN A 104 4.02 3.15 27.89
CA ASN A 104 4.15 2.38 29.12
C ASN A 104 3.65 0.93 28.89
N PRO A 105 4.48 -0.09 29.14
CA PRO A 105 4.13 -1.48 28.86
C PRO A 105 2.93 -2.00 29.66
N MET A 106 2.58 -1.36 30.79
CA MET A 106 1.40 -1.70 31.58
C MET A 106 0.09 -1.57 30.79
N PHE A 107 0.03 -0.68 29.79
CA PHE A 107 -1.17 -0.55 28.95
C PHE A 107 -1.42 -1.79 28.07
N PHE A 108 -0.38 -2.54 27.70
CA PHE A 108 -0.51 -3.73 26.86
C PHE A 108 -0.86 -5.00 27.63
N GLN A 109 -0.61 -5.01 28.94
CA GLN A 109 -0.85 -6.19 29.79
C GLN A 109 -2.32 -6.31 30.22
N GLY A 110 -3.15 -5.29 29.93
CA GLY A 110 -4.50 -5.17 30.46
C GLY A 110 -4.44 -4.85 31.95
N ILE A 111 -5.22 -3.87 32.40
CA ILE A 111 -5.26 -3.55 33.84
C ILE A 111 -5.80 -4.78 34.57
N PRO A 112 -5.03 -5.42 35.48
CA PRO A 112 -5.61 -6.38 36.40
C PRO A 112 -6.67 -5.63 37.21
N SER A 113 -7.89 -6.16 37.27
CA SER A 113 -9.02 -5.54 37.98
C SER A 113 -8.59 -5.12 39.39
N GLY A 114 -8.36 -3.82 39.62
CA GLY A 114 -8.03 -3.27 40.94
C GLY A 114 -6.72 -2.48 41.08
N GLN A 115 -6.00 -2.13 40.01
CA GLN A 115 -4.93 -1.13 40.11
C GLN A 115 -5.32 0.18 39.42
N GLU A 116 -5.49 1.21 40.24
CA GLU A 116 -5.67 2.60 39.82
C GLU A 116 -4.29 3.18 39.48
N CYS A 117 -4.23 3.95 38.39
CA CYS A 117 -3.01 4.63 37.97
C CYS A 117 -2.74 5.78 38.96
N ASP A 118 -1.67 5.68 39.76
CA ASP A 118 -1.04 6.84 40.41
C ASP A 118 -0.25 7.70 39.39
#